data_AF-A0AAV8EZI8-F1
#
_entry.id   AF-A0AAV8EZI8-F1
#
_cell.length_a   1.000
_cell.length_b   1.000
_cell.length_c   1.000
_cell.angle_alpha   90.00
_cell.angle_beta   90.00
_cell.angle_gamma   90.00
#
_symmetry.space_group_name_H-M   'P 1'
#
loop_
_entity.id
_entity.type
_entity.pdbx_description
1 polymer ?
#
loop_
_entity_poly.entity_id
_entity_poly.type
_entity_poly.pdbx_seq_one_letter_code
_entity_poly.pdbx_strand_id
1 'polypeptide(L)'
;MVYKESSFTTQGDTVVAEDSPIGRLGLTVCYDLRFPELYQMLRFHYQAQVLLVPSAFTKVTGEAHWEILLRARAIETQCYVIAAAQAGKHNEKRESYGDSIIIDPWGTVIARLPDRLCTGFAVAEIDLSKIDTVRTKMPISTHRVLDSCWKSLSL
;
A
#
# COMPACT_ATOMS: atom_id res chain seq x y z
N MET A 1 -16.80 -20.08 3.21
CA MET A 1 -17.78 -18.97 3.13
C MET A 1 -16.98 -17.70 2.80
N VAL A 2 -17.36 -16.98 1.74
CA VAL A 2 -16.65 -15.77 1.28
C VAL A 2 -17.08 -14.57 2.12
N TYR A 3 -16.13 -13.75 2.59
CA TYR A 3 -16.46 -12.49 3.26
C TYR A 3 -17.06 -11.51 2.23
N LYS A 4 -18.28 -11.03 2.47
CA LYS A 4 -19.03 -10.17 1.54
C LYS A 4 -19.16 -8.75 2.09
N GLU A 5 -18.13 -7.95 1.86
CA GLU A 5 -18.06 -6.55 2.30
C GLU A 5 -19.20 -5.69 1.73
N SER A 6 -19.58 -5.93 0.48
CA SER A 6 -20.65 -5.20 -0.23
C SER A 6 -22.05 -5.37 0.36
N SER A 7 -22.24 -6.25 1.35
CA SER A 7 -23.47 -6.29 2.15
C SER A 7 -23.56 -5.15 3.17
N PHE A 8 -22.45 -4.46 3.46
CA PHE A 8 -22.34 -3.45 4.52
C PHE A 8 -21.80 -2.10 4.03
N THR A 9 -21.11 -2.07 2.88
CA THR A 9 -20.49 -0.85 2.33
C THR A 9 -20.71 -0.76 0.81
N THR A 10 -20.45 0.41 0.25
CA THR A 10 -20.46 0.67 -1.20
C THR A 10 -19.05 1.02 -1.66
N GLN A 11 -18.69 0.61 -2.88
CA GLN A 11 -17.39 0.96 -3.47
C GLN A 11 -17.27 2.47 -3.71
N GLY A 12 -16.05 2.98 -3.59
CA GLY A 12 -15.73 4.31 -4.14
C GLY A 12 -15.62 4.27 -5.67
N ASP A 13 -15.61 5.45 -6.28
CA ASP A 13 -15.51 5.63 -7.74
C ASP A 13 -14.33 6.54 -8.15
N THR A 14 -13.56 7.03 -7.18
CA THR A 14 -12.53 8.06 -7.39
C THR A 14 -11.20 7.62 -6.79
N VAL A 15 -10.12 7.76 -7.58
CA VAL A 15 -8.74 7.60 -7.10
C VAL A 15 -8.29 8.93 -6.48
N VAL A 16 -7.77 8.88 -5.26
CA VAL A 16 -7.41 10.08 -4.48
C VAL A 16 -5.92 10.09 -4.16
N ALA A 17 -5.28 11.23 -4.40
CA ALA A 17 -3.94 11.53 -3.91
C ALA A 17 -3.81 12.98 -3.49
N GLU A 18 -3.28 13.21 -2.29
CA GLU A 18 -3.25 14.52 -1.63
C GLU A 18 -1.84 14.90 -1.19
N ASP A 19 -1.52 16.19 -1.23
CA ASP A 19 -0.22 16.68 -0.76
C ASP A 19 -0.16 16.68 0.77
N SER A 20 1.02 16.37 1.31
CA SER A 20 1.26 16.35 2.75
C SER A 20 2.71 16.74 3.08
N PRO A 21 3.02 17.03 4.36
CA PRO A 21 4.39 17.32 4.78
C PRO A 21 5.41 16.19 4.52
N ILE A 22 4.95 14.96 4.27
CA ILE A 22 5.81 13.79 3.99
C ILE A 22 5.76 13.37 2.51
N GLY A 23 5.31 14.28 1.63
CA GLY A 23 5.15 14.04 0.20
C GLY A 23 3.70 13.76 -0.21
N ARG A 24 3.51 13.49 -1.50
CA ARG A 24 2.18 13.22 -2.07
C ARG A 24 1.68 11.82 -1.68
N LEU A 25 0.58 11.77 -0.94
CA LEU A 25 -0.02 10.57 -0.39
C LEU A 25 -0.99 9.96 -1.41
N GLY A 26 -0.81 8.69 -1.77
CA GLY A 26 -1.79 7.90 -2.48
C GLY A 26 -2.64 7.09 -1.51
N LEU A 27 -3.96 7.20 -1.60
CA LEU A 27 -4.89 6.63 -0.62
C LEU A 27 -5.47 5.32 -1.15
N THR A 28 -5.34 4.25 -0.36
CA THR A 28 -5.96 2.94 -0.61
C THR A 28 -6.51 2.36 0.69
N VAL A 29 -7.38 1.36 0.62
CA VAL A 29 -7.93 0.70 1.80
C VAL A 29 -7.90 -0.82 1.62
N CYS A 30 -7.23 -1.51 2.53
CA CYS A 30 -7.25 -2.95 2.72
C CYS A 30 -7.25 -3.79 1.42
N TYR A 31 -8.43 -4.17 0.92
CA TYR A 31 -8.58 -5.09 -0.21
C TYR A 31 -8.01 -4.54 -1.53
N ASP A 32 -7.89 -3.22 -1.64
CA ASP A 32 -7.18 -2.51 -2.70
C ASP A 32 -5.77 -3.07 -2.95
N LEU A 33 -5.10 -3.55 -1.89
CA LEU A 33 -3.76 -4.13 -1.94
C LEU A 33 -3.61 -5.25 -2.98
N ARG A 34 -4.72 -5.90 -3.37
CA ARG A 34 -4.73 -6.98 -4.36
C ARG A 34 -4.66 -6.50 -5.80
N PHE A 35 -4.97 -5.23 -6.08
CA PHE A 35 -5.10 -4.68 -7.43
C PHE A 35 -3.89 -3.79 -7.76
N PRO A 36 -2.82 -4.32 -8.37
CA PRO A 36 -1.63 -3.53 -8.72
C PRO A 36 -1.97 -2.29 -9.56
N GLU A 37 -2.98 -2.36 -10.41
CA GLU A 37 -3.41 -1.31 -11.33
C GLU A 37 -3.68 0.02 -10.60
N LEU A 38 -4.31 -0.03 -9.44
CA LEU A 38 -4.59 1.15 -8.62
C LEU A 38 -3.30 1.81 -8.13
N TYR A 39 -2.34 1.02 -7.66
CA TYR A 39 -1.04 1.53 -7.19
C TYR A 39 -0.20 2.09 -8.33
N GLN A 40 -0.28 1.47 -9.50
CA GLN A 40 0.33 1.99 -10.73
C GLN A 40 -0.32 3.34 -11.11
N MET A 41 -1.65 3.46 -11.03
CA MET A 41 -2.34 4.74 -11.26
C MET A 41 -1.87 5.81 -10.27
N LEU A 42 -1.86 5.50 -8.97
CA LEU A 42 -1.42 6.41 -7.92
C LEU A 42 0.02 6.91 -8.17
N ARG A 43 0.95 6.02 -8.53
CA ARG A 43 2.34 6.41 -8.81
C ARG A 43 2.50 7.21 -10.09
N PHE A 44 1.96 6.73 -11.20
CA PHE A 44 2.33 7.26 -12.51
C PHE A 44 1.44 8.41 -12.99
N HIS A 45 0.17 8.44 -12.56
CA HIS A 45 -0.78 9.49 -12.96
C HIS A 45 -0.98 10.53 -11.86
N TYR A 46 -1.04 10.08 -10.61
CA TYR A 46 -1.24 10.97 -9.45
C TYR A 46 0.05 11.33 -8.71
N GLN A 47 1.21 10.91 -9.22
CA GLN A 47 2.55 11.21 -8.70
C GLN A 47 2.76 10.88 -7.21
N ALA A 48 2.08 9.84 -6.69
CA ALA A 48 2.24 9.44 -5.31
C ALA A 48 3.71 9.10 -4.97
N GLN A 49 4.13 9.53 -3.79
CA GLN A 49 5.44 9.25 -3.19
C GLN A 49 5.32 8.31 -1.99
N VAL A 50 4.18 8.37 -1.30
CA VAL A 50 3.84 7.53 -0.15
C VAL A 50 2.47 6.91 -0.40
N LEU A 51 2.35 5.60 -0.18
CA LEU A 51 1.10 4.85 -0.32
C LEU A 51 0.58 4.47 1.06
N LEU A 52 -0.65 4.87 1.37
CA LEU A 52 -1.32 4.51 2.61
C LEU A 52 -2.18 3.26 2.40
N VAL A 53 -2.02 2.26 3.26
CA VAL A 53 -2.76 0.99 3.20
C VAL A 53 -3.38 0.62 4.55
N PRO A 54 -4.22 1.48 5.16
CA PRO A 54 -4.97 1.13 6.37
C PRO A 54 -5.81 -0.12 6.13
N SER A 55 -5.70 -1.09 7.04
CA SER A 55 -6.16 -2.45 6.76
C SER A 55 -6.69 -3.20 7.98
N ALA A 56 -7.57 -4.15 7.71
CA ALA A 56 -8.02 -5.15 8.68
C ALA A 56 -7.95 -6.55 8.04
N PHE A 57 -6.77 -6.93 7.54
CA PHE A 57 -6.55 -8.22 6.86
C PHE A 57 -6.96 -9.39 7.74
N THR A 58 -7.60 -10.40 7.15
CA THR A 58 -7.96 -11.62 7.87
C THR A 58 -6.72 -12.45 8.15
N LYS A 59 -6.69 -13.15 9.29
CA LYS A 59 -5.52 -13.92 9.75
C LYS A 59 -4.90 -14.81 8.66
N VAL A 60 -5.70 -15.68 8.04
CA VAL A 60 -5.23 -16.65 7.03
C VAL A 60 -4.63 -15.95 5.82
N THR A 61 -5.26 -14.89 5.34
CA THR A 61 -4.76 -14.19 4.14
C THR A 61 -3.61 -13.25 4.46
N GLY A 62 -3.55 -12.69 5.67
CA GLY A 62 -2.45 -11.88 6.14
C GLY A 62 -1.16 -12.70 6.29
N GLU A 63 -1.26 -13.88 6.88
CA GLU A 63 -0.13 -14.82 7.03
C GLU A 63 0.51 -15.19 5.69
N ALA A 64 -0.30 -15.37 4.65
CA ALA A 64 0.18 -15.75 3.33
C ALA A 64 0.64 -14.56 2.46
N HIS A 65 0.04 -13.37 2.60
CA HIS A 65 0.14 -12.33 1.56
C HIS A 65 0.53 -10.94 2.06
N TRP A 66 0.39 -10.63 3.35
CA TRP A 66 0.45 -9.24 3.85
C TRP A 66 1.75 -8.54 3.46
N GLU A 67 2.87 -9.02 3.97
CA GLU A 67 4.18 -8.42 3.71
C GLU A 67 4.56 -8.51 2.23
N ILE A 68 4.27 -9.65 1.58
CA ILE A 68 4.61 -9.91 0.17
C ILE A 68 3.98 -8.84 -0.73
N LEU A 69 2.66 -8.61 -0.58
CA LEU A 69 1.97 -7.63 -1.39
C LEU A 69 2.41 -6.20 -1.08
N LEU A 70 2.58 -5.84 0.20
CA LEU A 70 3.02 -4.50 0.57
C LEU A 70 4.41 -4.18 0.02
N ARG A 71 5.35 -5.11 0.13
CA ARG A 71 6.70 -4.96 -0.43
C ARG A 71 6.66 -4.91 -1.95
N ALA A 72 5.81 -5.73 -2.60
CA ALA A 72 5.60 -5.65 -4.04
C ALA A 72 5.13 -4.25 -4.45
N ARG A 73 4.14 -3.66 -3.77
CA ARG A 73 3.69 -2.28 -4.03
C ARG A 73 4.83 -1.28 -3.87
N ALA A 74 5.58 -1.34 -2.77
CA ALA A 74 6.69 -0.43 -2.54
C ALA A 74 7.74 -0.49 -3.67
N ILE A 75 8.10 -1.69 -4.13
CA ILE A 75 9.11 -1.94 -5.16
C ILE A 75 8.62 -1.50 -6.54
N GLU A 76 7.46 -2.00 -6.96
CA GLU A 76 6.95 -1.77 -8.32
C GLU A 76 6.50 -0.33 -8.56
N THR A 77 6.15 0.38 -7.49
CA THR A 77 5.82 1.80 -7.56
C THR A 77 6.93 2.70 -7.04
N GLN A 78 8.05 2.19 -6.53
CA GLN A 78 9.13 2.97 -5.90
C GLN A 78 8.59 4.11 -5.04
N CYS A 79 7.66 3.75 -4.15
CA CYS A 79 7.03 4.62 -3.17
C CYS A 79 7.29 4.05 -1.78
N TYR A 80 7.24 4.89 -0.77
CA TYR A 80 7.05 4.38 0.59
C TYR A 80 5.67 3.74 0.70
N VAL A 81 5.55 2.71 1.54
CA VAL A 81 4.27 2.10 1.90
C VAL A 81 4.11 2.17 3.41
N ILE A 82 3.01 2.76 3.88
CA ILE A 82 2.63 2.85 5.29
C ILE A 82 1.34 2.06 5.48
N ALA A 83 1.43 0.93 6.18
CA ALA A 83 0.32 0.01 6.35
C ALA A 83 -0.02 -0.14 7.84
N ALA A 84 -0.96 0.69 8.30
CA ALA A 84 -1.54 0.56 9.64
C ALA A 84 -2.57 -0.57 9.64
N ALA A 85 -2.46 -1.51 10.58
CA ALA A 85 -3.27 -2.72 10.60
C ALA A 85 -4.00 -2.91 11.93
N GLN A 86 -5.28 -3.28 11.84
CA GLN A 86 -6.04 -3.84 12.95
C GLN A 86 -5.50 -5.22 13.32
N ALA A 87 -5.45 -5.55 14.61
CA ALA A 87 -4.81 -6.76 15.11
C ALA A 87 -5.69 -7.51 16.13
N GLY A 88 -5.56 -8.83 16.16
CA GLY A 88 -6.18 -9.67 17.18
C GLY A 88 -7.66 -9.96 16.95
N LYS A 89 -8.32 -10.49 17.98
CA LYS A 89 -9.75 -10.85 17.95
C LYS A 89 -10.61 -9.62 18.21
N HIS A 90 -11.53 -9.35 17.30
CA HIS A 90 -12.56 -8.31 17.44
C HIS A 90 -13.83 -8.85 18.07
N ASN A 91 -14.15 -10.11 17.76
CA ASN A 91 -15.25 -10.90 18.33
C ASN A 91 -15.02 -12.40 18.02
N GLU A 92 -15.96 -13.27 18.38
CA GLU A 92 -15.87 -14.72 18.19
C GLU A 92 -15.64 -15.16 16.73
N LYS A 93 -16.09 -14.36 15.76
CA LYS A 93 -16.08 -14.69 14.32
C LYS A 93 -15.10 -13.86 13.50
N ARG A 94 -14.43 -12.86 14.10
CA ARG A 94 -13.57 -11.90 13.39
C ARG A 94 -12.24 -11.70 14.11
N GLU A 95 -11.17 -12.07 13.42
CA GLU A 95 -9.77 -11.88 13.85
C GLU A 95 -8.98 -11.23 12.71
N SER A 96 -8.21 -10.19 13.03
CA SER A 96 -7.30 -9.55 12.07
C SER A 96 -5.85 -9.97 12.29
N TYR A 97 -5.10 -9.99 11.19
CA TYR A 97 -3.71 -10.43 11.16
C TYR A 97 -2.78 -9.51 11.97
N GLY A 98 -3.06 -8.20 11.97
CA GLY A 98 -2.21 -7.18 12.58
C GLY A 98 -1.03 -6.83 11.70
N ASP A 99 0.13 -6.67 12.32
CA ASP A 99 1.40 -6.49 11.64
C ASP A 99 1.58 -5.13 10.93
N SER A 100 1.36 -4.04 11.67
CA SER A 100 1.58 -2.69 11.15
C SER A 100 3.05 -2.49 10.76
N ILE A 101 3.27 -1.99 9.54
CA ILE A 101 4.59 -1.99 8.89
C ILE A 101 4.78 -0.76 7.98
N ILE A 102 6.02 -0.28 7.90
CA ILE A 102 6.46 0.81 7.01
C ILE A 102 7.61 0.28 6.16
N ILE A 103 7.49 0.47 4.85
CA ILE A 103 8.42 -0.06 3.84
C ILE A 103 8.92 1.09 2.97
N ASP A 104 10.22 1.08 2.65
CA ASP A 104 10.86 2.08 1.80
C ASP A 104 10.68 1.79 0.29
N PRO A 105 11.01 2.72 -0.61
CA PRO A 105 10.88 2.55 -2.07
C PRO A 105 11.71 1.42 -2.68
N TRP A 106 12.64 0.83 -1.92
CA TRP A 106 13.44 -0.33 -2.34
C TRP A 106 12.84 -1.65 -1.86
N GLY A 107 11.74 -1.59 -1.09
CA GLY A 107 11.10 -2.75 -0.48
C GLY A 107 11.74 -3.19 0.83
N THR A 108 12.55 -2.34 1.48
CA THR A 108 13.11 -2.63 2.80
C THR A 108 12.09 -2.25 3.87
N VAL A 109 11.84 -3.14 4.84
CA VAL A 109 11.03 -2.83 6.02
C VAL A 109 11.85 -1.92 6.94
N ILE A 110 11.38 -0.70 7.18
CA ILE A 110 12.11 0.31 7.96
C ILE A 110 11.50 0.57 9.35
N ALA A 111 10.23 0.21 9.53
CA ALA A 111 9.62 0.14 10.85
C ALA A 111 8.50 -0.90 10.86
N ARG A 112 8.33 -1.57 11.99
CA ARG A 112 7.31 -2.59 12.23
C ARG A 112 7.04 -2.64 13.72
N LEU A 113 5.81 -2.98 14.10
CA LEU A 113 5.53 -3.29 15.49
C LEU A 113 6.32 -4.54 15.95
N PRO A 114 6.75 -4.61 17.22
CA PRO A 114 7.60 -5.71 17.72
C PRO A 114 6.90 -7.07 17.69
N ASP A 115 5.58 -7.08 17.81
CA ASP A 115 4.74 -8.26 17.65
C ASP A 115 3.54 -7.91 16.76
N ARG A 116 3.11 -8.85 15.91
CA ARG A 116 2.01 -8.58 14.97
C ARG A 116 0.69 -8.23 15.67
N LEU A 117 0.46 -8.75 16.88
CA LEU A 117 -0.76 -8.56 17.65
C LEU A 117 -0.69 -7.37 18.61
N CYS A 118 0.48 -6.75 18.80
CA CYS A 118 0.58 -5.68 19.79
C CYS A 118 -0.09 -4.39 19.29
N THR A 119 -0.67 -3.65 20.23
CA THR A 119 -1.14 -2.28 19.99
C THR A 119 0.02 -1.30 20.18
N GLY A 120 0.15 -0.33 19.29
CA GLY A 120 1.17 0.71 19.41
C GLY A 120 1.39 1.45 18.10
N PHE A 121 2.53 2.13 18.01
CA PHE A 121 2.93 2.90 16.83
C PHE A 121 4.29 2.42 16.34
N ALA A 122 4.41 2.19 15.04
CA ALA A 122 5.69 2.09 14.35
C ALA A 122 6.02 3.48 13.78
N VAL A 123 7.26 3.93 13.98
CA VAL A 123 7.70 5.28 13.57
C VAL A 123 8.91 5.13 12.67
N ALA A 124 8.92 5.85 11.55
CA ALA A 124 10.03 5.93 10.62
C ALA A 124 10.14 7.35 10.04
N GLU A 125 11.35 7.73 9.64
CA GLU A 125 11.60 8.95 8.89
C GLU A 125 11.34 8.70 7.40
N ILE A 126 10.63 9.64 6.76
CA ILE A 126 10.36 9.61 5.32
C ILE A 126 11.34 10.57 4.64
N ASP A 127 12.28 10.00 3.87
CA ASP A 127 13.27 10.74 3.10
C ASP A 127 12.90 10.71 1.61
N LEU A 128 12.39 11.85 1.12
CA LEU A 128 11.99 11.97 -0.29
C LEU A 128 13.19 11.89 -1.25
N SER A 129 14.41 12.24 -0.81
CA SER A 129 15.61 12.13 -1.65
C SER A 129 15.97 10.67 -1.97
N LYS A 130 15.57 9.73 -1.10
CA LYS A 130 15.71 8.29 -1.34
C LYS A 130 14.84 7.83 -2.51
N ILE A 131 13.64 8.39 -2.67
CA ILE A 131 12.77 8.11 -3.82
C ILE A 131 13.50 8.51 -5.11
N ASP A 132 14.07 9.71 -5.16
CA ASP A 132 14.78 10.21 -6.33
C ASP A 132 16.00 9.36 -6.65
N THR A 133 16.74 8.95 -5.62
CA THR A 133 17.90 8.05 -5.75
C THR A 133 17.50 6.70 -6.33
N VAL A 134 16.43 6.07 -5.82
CA VAL A 134 15.93 4.78 -6.31
C VAL A 134 15.44 4.91 -7.77
N ARG A 135 14.68 5.96 -8.08
CA ARG A 135 14.17 6.21 -9.44
C ARG A 135 15.28 6.50 -10.44
N THR A 136 16.35 7.16 -10.02
CA THR A 136 17.53 7.41 -10.87
C THR A 136 18.30 6.12 -11.14
N LYS A 137 18.53 5.30 -10.11
CA LYS A 137 19.26 4.02 -10.25
C LYS A 137 18.46 2.96 -10.99
N MET A 138 17.13 3.01 -10.89
CA MET A 138 16.22 2.07 -11.54
C MET A 138 15.07 2.86 -12.20
N PRO A 139 15.27 3.41 -13.41
CA PRO A 139 14.30 4.31 -14.04
C PRO A 139 13.14 3.54 -14.70
N ILE A 140 12.36 2.79 -13.91
CA ILE A 140 11.25 1.97 -14.43
C ILE A 140 10.22 2.78 -15.22
N SER A 141 10.05 4.07 -14.92
CA SER A 141 9.12 4.96 -15.63
C SER A 141 9.48 5.18 -17.09
N THR A 142 10.77 5.08 -17.46
CA THR A 142 11.23 5.22 -18.85
C THR A 142 11.25 3.88 -19.58
N HIS A 143 11.35 2.77 -18.86
CA HIS A 143 11.41 1.42 -19.41
C HIS A 143 10.03 0.78 -19.60
N ARG A 144 9.00 1.30 -18.94
CA ARG A 144 7.65 0.72 -18.97
C ARG A 144 7.04 0.88 -20.36
N VAL A 145 6.82 -0.24 -21.05
CA VAL A 145 6.08 -0.30 -22.32
C VAL A 145 4.68 -0.83 -22.01
N LEU A 146 3.71 0.07 -21.92
CA LEU A 146 2.29 -0.29 -21.83
C LEU A 146 1.66 -0.20 -23.22
N ASP A 147 0.86 -1.20 -23.56
CA ASP A 147 0.12 -1.22 -24.82
C ASP A 147 -0.84 -0.03 -24.91
N SER A 148 -1.16 0.41 -26.13
CA SER A 148 -1.94 1.64 -26.40
C SER A 148 -3.30 1.69 -25.68
N CYS A 149 -3.90 0.54 -25.39
CA CYS A 149 -5.13 0.40 -24.61
C CYS A 149 -5.02 1.03 -23.20
N TRP A 150 -3.87 0.90 -22.53
CA TRP A 150 -3.62 1.50 -21.22
C TRP A 150 -3.42 3.02 -21.28
N LYS A 151 -3.00 3.56 -22.44
CA LYS A 151 -2.92 5.01 -22.66
C LYS A 151 -4.31 5.64 -22.79
N SER A 152 -5.36 4.88 -23.11
CA SER A 152 -6.73 5.42 -23.20
C SER A 152 -7.37 5.70 -21.82
N LEU A 153 -6.87 5.05 -20.76
CA LEU A 153 -7.21 5.38 -19.37
C LEU A 153 -6.42 6.59 -18.84
N SER A 154 -5.68 7.28 -19.71
CA SER A 154 -4.81 8.41 -19.37
C SER A 154 -5.23 9.76 -19.98
N LEU A 155 -6.52 9.90 -20.31
CA LEU A 155 -7.18 11.19 -20.59
C LEU A 155 -8.42 11.35 -19.72
#